data_AF-A0ABD0RLI5-F1
#
_entry.id   AF-A0ABD0RLI5-F1
#
_cell.length_a   1.000
_cell.length_b   1.000
_cell.length_c   1.000
_cell.angle_alpha   90.00
_cell.angle_beta   90.00
_cell.angle_gamma   90.00
#
_symmetry.space_group_name_H-M   'P 1'
#
loop_
_entity.id
_entity.type
_entity.pdbx_description
1 polymer ?
#
loop_
_entity_poly.entity_id
_entity_poly.type
_entity_poly.pdbx_seq_one_letter_code
_entity_poly.pdbx_strand_id
1 'polypeptide(L)'
;MCTPAKLRLVFGENDVRKLVLPSGIPSTLKDLKSIIQETFNIPECFTLMYEDMEFGGQFFNLDSVDDVQDKCTLKVVQTEPITLNLVAMNRSTLPTESDARSCSSQDTVVLTP
;
A
#
# COMPACT_ATOMS: atom_id res chain seq x y z
N MET A 1 -19.60 -14.85 -28.44
CA MET A 1 -18.33 -14.68 -29.18
C MET A 1 -17.38 -13.95 -28.24
N CYS A 2 -16.34 -14.61 -27.74
CA CYS A 2 -15.33 -13.90 -26.94
C CYS A 2 -14.49 -13.05 -27.90
N THR A 3 -14.56 -11.73 -27.75
CA THR A 3 -13.78 -10.80 -28.57
C THR A 3 -12.36 -10.71 -28.01
N PRO A 4 -11.31 -10.93 -28.82
CA PRO A 4 -9.94 -10.82 -28.35
C PRO A 4 -9.65 -9.39 -27.90
N ALA A 5 -8.99 -9.26 -26.75
CA ALA A 5 -8.67 -7.95 -26.16
C ALA A 5 -7.15 -7.76 -26.08
N LYS A 6 -6.71 -6.51 -26.20
CA LYS A 6 -5.30 -6.13 -26.08
C LYS A 6 -5.18 -5.09 -25.00
N LEU A 7 -4.39 -5.37 -23.96
CA LEU A 7 -4.17 -4.43 -22.85
C LEU A 7 -2.74 -3.91 -22.90
N ARG A 8 -2.56 -2.65 -22.52
CA ARG A 8 -1.24 -2.05 -22.35
C ARG A 8 -0.88 -2.09 -20.86
N LEU A 9 0.14 -2.84 -20.49
CA LEU A 9 0.62 -2.95 -19.12
C LEU A 9 1.84 -2.07 -18.91
N VAL A 10 1.83 -1.26 -17.86
CA VAL A 10 2.93 -0.39 -17.44
C VAL A 10 3.47 -0.92 -16.11
N PHE A 11 4.67 -1.50 -16.11
CA PHE A 11 5.32 -2.02 -14.90
C PHE A 11 6.20 -0.98 -14.20
N GLY A 12 6.55 0.10 -14.91
CA GLY A 12 7.37 1.21 -14.40
C GLY A 12 7.50 2.33 -15.43
N GLU A 13 8.38 3.29 -15.19
CA GLU A 13 8.53 4.48 -16.06
C GLU A 13 8.99 4.14 -17.48
N ASN A 14 9.75 3.04 -17.65
CA ASN A 14 10.32 2.63 -18.93
C ASN A 14 9.97 1.18 -19.33
N ASP A 15 9.17 0.47 -18.54
CA ASP A 15 8.73 -0.89 -18.87
C ASP A 15 7.23 -0.90 -19.16
N VAL A 16 6.92 -0.94 -20.45
CA VAL A 16 5.56 -1.02 -20.98
C VAL A 16 5.48 -2.22 -21.91
N ARG A 17 4.55 -3.12 -21.65
CA ARG A 17 4.35 -4.33 -22.45
C ARG A 17 2.91 -4.46 -22.87
N LYS A 18 2.70 -5.23 -23.93
CA LYS A 18 1.38 -5.50 -24.47
C LYS A 18 0.94 -6.89 -24.05
N LEU A 19 -0.19 -6.98 -23.36
CA LEU A 19 -0.88 -8.24 -23.10
C LEU A 19 -1.92 -8.48 -24.19
N VAL A 20 -1.93 -9.69 -24.74
CA VAL A 20 -2.96 -10.11 -25.70
C VAL A 20 -3.77 -11.21 -25.04
N LEU A 21 -5.07 -10.97 -24.91
CA LEU A 21 -6.04 -11.91 -24.36
C LEU A 21 -6.83 -12.50 -25.53
N PRO A 22 -6.44 -13.68 -26.05
CA PRO A 22 -7.09 -14.28 -27.21
C PRO A 22 -8.57 -14.62 -26.93
N SER A 23 -8.87 -14.97 -25.68
CA SER A 23 -10.23 -15.26 -25.19
C SER A 23 -10.98 -14.02 -24.67
N GLY A 24 -10.43 -12.81 -24.87
CA GLY A 24 -11.01 -11.58 -24.35
C GLY A 24 -10.70 -11.30 -22.87
N ILE A 25 -11.27 -10.21 -22.35
CA ILE A 25 -11.09 -9.81 -20.95
C ILE A 25 -11.77 -10.85 -20.05
N PRO A 26 -11.08 -11.41 -19.06
CA PRO A 26 -11.66 -12.39 -18.16
C PRO A 26 -12.77 -11.75 -17.31
N SER A 27 -13.71 -12.56 -16.84
CA SER A 27 -14.83 -12.11 -16.02
C SER A 27 -14.46 -11.79 -14.57
N THR A 28 -13.26 -12.13 -14.13
CA THR A 28 -12.79 -11.81 -12.77
C THR A 28 -11.42 -11.14 -12.78
N LEU A 29 -11.22 -10.23 -11.84
CA LEU A 29 -9.95 -9.54 -11.64
C LEU A 29 -8.83 -10.51 -11.27
N LYS A 30 -9.17 -11.58 -10.53
CA LYS A 30 -8.22 -12.62 -10.14
C LYS A 30 -7.66 -13.34 -11.36
N ASP A 31 -8.50 -13.75 -12.29
CA ASP A 31 -8.06 -14.41 -13.53
C ASP A 31 -7.19 -13.46 -14.36
N LEU A 32 -7.54 -12.17 -14.46
CA LEU A 32 -6.71 -11.17 -15.14
C LEU A 32 -5.32 -11.08 -14.51
N LYS A 33 -5.25 -11.01 -13.18
CA LYS A 33 -3.99 -10.96 -12.45
C LYS A 33 -3.17 -12.23 -12.67
N SER A 34 -3.78 -13.41 -12.61
CA SER A 34 -3.10 -14.68 -12.89
C SER A 34 -2.52 -14.74 -14.31
N ILE A 35 -3.27 -14.30 -15.32
CA ILE A 35 -2.76 -14.27 -16.71
C ILE A 35 -1.55 -13.33 -16.83
N ILE A 36 -1.60 -12.15 -16.21
CA ILE A 36 -0.49 -11.20 -16.22
C ILE A 36 0.73 -11.80 -15.52
N GLN A 37 0.51 -12.45 -14.37
CA GLN A 37 1.55 -13.14 -13.60
C GLN A 37 2.21 -14.23 -14.43
N GLU A 38 1.45 -15.12 -15.07
CA GLU A 38 1.98 -16.21 -15.89
C GLU A 38 2.69 -15.68 -17.15
N THR A 39 2.15 -14.64 -17.78
CA THR A 39 2.68 -14.09 -19.03
C THR A 39 4.00 -13.32 -18.82
N PHE A 40 4.09 -12.57 -17.72
CA PHE A 40 5.23 -11.68 -17.46
C PHE A 40 6.15 -12.15 -16.33
N ASN A 41 5.81 -13.28 -15.69
CA ASN A 41 6.54 -13.89 -14.58
C ASN A 41 6.84 -12.87 -13.45
N ILE A 42 5.82 -12.11 -13.06
CA ILE A 42 5.89 -11.10 -12.01
C ILE A 42 5.42 -11.67 -10.65
N PRO A 43 5.76 -11.03 -9.51
CA PRO A 43 5.25 -11.45 -8.20
C PRO A 43 3.72 -11.40 -8.13
N GLU A 44 3.10 -12.27 -7.33
CA GLU A 44 1.64 -12.37 -7.16
C GLU A 44 1.05 -11.19 -6.37
N CYS A 45 1.86 -10.56 -5.50
CA CYS A 45 1.45 -9.42 -4.68
C CYS A 45 1.58 -8.09 -5.44
N PHE A 46 0.64 -7.85 -6.35
CA PHE A 46 0.54 -6.57 -7.06
C PHE A 46 -0.89 -6.04 -7.14
N THR A 47 -0.95 -4.72 -7.26
CA THR A 47 -2.18 -3.97 -7.49
C THR A 47 -2.20 -3.54 -8.95
N LEU A 48 -3.37 -3.68 -9.58
CA LEU A 48 -3.61 -3.14 -10.91
C LEU A 48 -4.28 -1.79 -10.75
N MET A 49 -3.84 -0.83 -11.56
CA MET A 49 -4.51 0.44 -11.69
C MET A 49 -4.92 0.65 -13.14
N TYR A 50 -6.09 1.21 -13.41
CA TYR A 50 -6.51 1.58 -14.76
C TYR A 50 -6.40 3.08 -14.97
N GLU A 51 -6.15 3.47 -16.21
CA GLU A 51 -6.19 4.86 -16.65
C GLU A 51 -7.64 5.29 -16.90
N ASP A 52 -8.10 6.28 -16.14
CA ASP A 52 -9.43 6.85 -16.28
C ASP A 52 -9.37 8.17 -17.07
N MET A 53 -10.03 8.19 -18.22
CA MET A 53 -10.08 9.35 -19.11
C MET A 53 -10.97 10.47 -18.57
N GLU A 54 -11.96 10.17 -17.73
CA GLU A 54 -12.85 11.15 -17.11
C GLU A 54 -12.10 12.01 -16.08
N PHE A 55 -11.07 11.45 -15.46
CA PHE A 55 -10.19 12.14 -14.51
C PHE A 55 -8.88 12.65 -15.14
N GLY A 56 -8.86 12.81 -16.46
CA GLY A 56 -7.70 13.36 -17.18
C GLY A 56 -6.53 12.40 -17.34
N GLY A 57 -6.81 11.09 -17.45
CA GLY A 57 -5.79 10.05 -17.62
C GLY A 57 -5.07 9.69 -16.33
N GLN A 58 -5.73 9.87 -15.19
CA GLN A 58 -5.20 9.47 -13.88
C GLN A 58 -5.38 7.98 -13.66
N PHE A 59 -4.47 7.40 -12.87
CA PHE A 59 -4.52 5.97 -12.53
C PHE A 59 -5.31 5.75 -11.25
N PHE A 60 -6.30 4.85 -11.30
CA PHE A 60 -7.11 4.43 -10.15
C PHE A 60 -6.97 2.94 -9.91
N ASN A 61 -7.16 2.50 -8.66
CA ASN A 61 -7.13 1.08 -8.34
C ASN A 61 -8.24 0.35 -9.09
N LEU A 62 -7.86 -0.77 -9.70
CA LEU A 62 -8.78 -1.63 -10.42
C LEU A 62 -9.40 -2.64 -9.46
N ASP A 63 -10.67 -2.44 -9.12
CA ASP A 63 -11.45 -3.32 -8.25
C ASP A 63 -12.35 -4.27 -9.06
N SER A 64 -12.86 -3.84 -10.22
CA SER A 64 -13.62 -4.68 -11.15
C SER A 64 -12.96 -4.76 -12.53
N VAL A 65 -13.23 -5.85 -13.26
CA VAL A 65 -12.83 -5.99 -14.67
C VAL A 65 -13.75 -5.24 -15.63
N ASP A 66 -14.90 -4.76 -15.17
CA ASP A 66 -15.83 -3.96 -15.98
C ASP A 66 -15.21 -2.63 -16.44
N ASP A 67 -14.30 -2.08 -15.65
CA ASP A 67 -13.55 -0.86 -15.98
C ASP A 67 -12.44 -1.12 -17.01
N VAL A 68 -12.12 -2.40 -17.28
CA VAL A 68 -11.11 -2.80 -18.27
C VAL A 68 -11.75 -2.92 -19.64
N GLN A 69 -11.19 -2.19 -20.62
CA GLN A 69 -11.67 -2.21 -22.01
C GLN A 69 -10.55 -2.62 -22.97
N ASP A 70 -10.90 -2.96 -24.22
CA ASP A 70 -9.90 -3.20 -25.25
C ASP A 70 -9.03 -1.95 -25.44
N LYS A 71 -7.71 -2.14 -25.43
CA LYS A 71 -6.67 -1.11 -25.51
C LYS A 71 -6.58 -0.18 -24.32
N CYS A 72 -7.17 -0.52 -23.17
CA CYS A 72 -6.96 0.28 -21.96
C CYS A 72 -5.50 0.16 -21.48
N THR A 73 -5.05 1.19 -20.77
CA THR A 73 -3.76 1.19 -20.07
C THR A 73 -3.99 0.73 -18.64
N LEU A 74 -3.29 -0.33 -18.26
CA LEU A 74 -3.22 -0.82 -16.89
C LEU A 74 -1.80 -0.61 -16.36
N LYS A 75 -1.68 -0.08 -15.15
CA LYS A 75 -0.41 0.05 -14.43
C LYS A 75 -0.32 -1.03 -13.37
N VAL A 76 0.79 -1.74 -13.36
CA VAL A 76 1.10 -2.78 -12.39
C VAL A 76 1.95 -2.13 -11.29
N VAL A 77 1.42 -2.08 -10.07
CA VAL A 77 2.12 -1.55 -8.91
C VAL A 77 2.43 -2.69 -7.97
N GLN A 78 3.72 -2.93 -7.72
CA GLN A 78 4.15 -3.95 -6.77
C GLN A 78 3.79 -3.49 -5.36
N THR A 79 3.13 -4.36 -4.59
CA THR A 79 2.77 -4.06 -3.21
C THR A 79 3.86 -4.64 -2.33
N GLU A 80 4.81 -3.81 -1.87
CA GLU A 80 5.82 -4.26 -0.93
C GLU A 80 5.18 -4.52 0.44
N PRO A 81 5.44 -5.68 1.09
CA PRO A 81 4.95 -5.93 2.44
C PRO A 81 5.66 -4.99 3.42
N ILE A 82 4.91 -4.07 4.02
CA ILE A 82 5.42 -3.18 5.06
C ILE A 82 5.77 -4.03 6.28
N THR A 83 7.05 -4.17 6.60
CA THR A 83 7.48 -4.85 7.83
C THR A 83 7.44 -3.85 8.98
N LEU A 84 6.38 -3.90 9.80
CA LEU A 84 6.24 -3.09 11.01
C LEU A 84 7.06 -3.72 12.15
N ASN A 85 8.26 -3.20 12.41
CA ASN A 85 9.06 -3.63 13.54
C ASN A 85 8.58 -2.91 14.82
N LEU A 86 7.58 -3.49 15.50
CA LEU A 86 7.02 -2.96 16.73
C LEU A 86 7.94 -3.32 17.91
N VAL A 87 8.66 -2.33 18.44
CA VAL A 87 9.45 -2.50 19.66
C VAL A 87 8.53 -2.26 20.86
N ALA A 88 8.38 -3.26 21.73
CA ALA A 88 7.66 -3.08 22.99
C ALA A 88 8.44 -2.14 23.90
N MET A 89 7.93 -0.92 24.14
CA MET A 89 8.52 0.01 25.09
C MET A 89 8.19 -0.47 26.51
N ASN A 90 9.14 -1.14 27.15
CA ASN A 90 9.06 -1.49 28.56
C ASN A 90 9.10 -0.18 29.36
N ARG A 91 7.99 0.22 29.98
CA ARG A 91 7.96 1.36 30.89
C ARG A 91 8.64 0.94 32.19
N SER A 92 9.95 1.15 32.28
CA SER A 92 10.73 0.89 33.49
C SER A 92 10.16 1.72 34.64
N THR A 93 9.68 1.04 35.67
CA THR A 93 9.28 1.61 36.94
C THR A 93 10.48 2.32 37.58
N LEU A 94 10.25 3.55 38.03
CA LEU A 94 11.22 4.38 38.74
C LEU A 94 11.89 3.60 39.90
N PRO A 95 13.19 3.80 40.18
CA PRO A 95 13.79 3.26 41.39
C PRO A 95 13.14 3.91 42.62
N THR A 96 12.58 3.08 43.48
CA THR A 96 12.11 3.44 44.82
C THR A 96 13.33 3.77 45.68
N GLU A 97 13.69 5.05 45.78
CA GLU A 97 14.66 5.53 46.74
C GLU A 97 14.00 5.55 48.12
N SER A 98 14.39 4.56 48.94
CA SER A 98 14.04 4.51 50.36
C SER A 98 15.09 5.29 51.13
N ASP A 99 14.81 6.53 51.51
CA ASP A 99 15.58 7.23 52.53
C ASP A 99 14.70 7.59 53.72
N ALA A 100 15.09 7.02 54.85
CA ALA A 100 14.49 7.23 56.14
C ALA A 100 14.85 8.63 56.69
N ARG A 101 13.81 9.36 57.12
CA ARG A 101 13.78 10.36 58.21
C ARG A 101 14.99 11.31 58.38
N SER A 102 14.74 12.61 58.21
CA SER A 102 14.97 13.58 59.29
C SER A 102 14.23 14.89 59.04
N CYS A 103 13.37 15.29 59.99
CA CYS A 103 12.71 16.59 60.00
C CYS A 103 13.72 17.65 60.44
N SER A 104 14.04 18.60 59.56
CA SER A 104 14.66 19.86 59.97
C SER A 104 13.72 20.99 59.56
N SER A 105 13.00 21.51 60.56
CA SER A 105 12.19 22.70 60.44
C SER A 105 13.08 23.92 60.19
N GLN A 106 12.74 24.75 59.20
CA GLN A 106 12.95 26.19 59.29
C GLN A 106 11.95 26.92 58.39
N ASP A 107 11.01 27.58 59.05
CA ASP A 107 10.01 28.49 58.53
C ASP A 107 10.67 29.86 58.31
N THR A 108 10.53 30.47 57.13
CA THR A 108 10.85 31.89 56.95
C THR A 108 9.87 32.48 55.96
N VAL A 109 8.84 33.11 56.51
CA VAL A 109 7.95 34.06 55.82
C VAL A 109 8.69 35.37 55.57
N VAL A 110 8.82 35.77 54.31
CA VAL A 110 9.17 37.15 53.94
C VAL A 110 7.96 37.78 53.24
N LEU A 111 7.22 38.58 53.99
CA LEU A 111 6.28 39.56 53.45
C LEU A 111 7.00 40.90 53.45
N THR A 112 7.35 41.41 52.26
CA THR A 112 7.77 42.80 52.09
C THR A 112 6.54 43.72 52.02
N PRO A 113 6.55 44.86 52.72
CA PRO A 113 5.52 45.90 52.63
C PRO A 113 5.61 46.74 51.35
#